data_AF-A0A660SJN8-F1
#
_entry.id   AF-A0A660SJN8-F1
#
_cell.length_a   1.000
_cell.length_b   1.000
_cell.length_c   1.000
_cell.angle_alpha   90.00
_cell.angle_beta   90.00
_cell.angle_gamma   90.00
#
_symmetry.space_group_name_H-M   'P 1'
#
loop_
_entity.id
_entity.type
_entity.pdbx_description
1 polymer ?
#
loop_
_entity_poly.entity_id
_entity_poly.type
_entity_poly.pdbx_seq_one_letter_code
_entity_poly.pdbx_strand_id
1 'polypeptide(L)'
;MKTFNLRHFLAVFFLFSVFLLPVAADDLVIQSGDAYIELGDSDEGFDLYIKAKPGLRSVLITESTADPEKRADSFAFRAWDYNSINGDEKRILDGAFLESESSLYFLLDSSPEENELLGMAYRIFIPFQLTYGYPWSREGQVEVHQGTWLNIRTFE
;
A
#
# COMPACT_ATOMS: atom_id res chain seq x y z
N MET A 1 -29.81 -61.26 -1.46
CA MET A 1 -28.78 -60.45 -0.78
C MET A 1 -28.07 -59.64 -1.86
N LYS A 2 -28.27 -58.31 -1.93
CA LYS A 2 -27.84 -57.45 -3.05
C LYS A 2 -26.32 -57.24 -3.00
N THR A 3 -25.63 -57.51 -4.10
CA THR A 3 -24.20 -57.28 -4.30
C THR A 3 -23.94 -55.78 -4.46
N PHE A 4 -23.30 -55.16 -3.47
CA PHE A 4 -22.93 -53.75 -3.49
C PHE A 4 -21.67 -53.57 -4.35
N ASN A 5 -21.80 -52.85 -5.46
CA ASN A 5 -20.76 -52.71 -6.47
C ASN A 5 -19.77 -51.60 -6.08
N LEU A 6 -18.65 -51.99 -5.47
CA LEU A 6 -17.64 -51.10 -4.84
C LEU A 6 -16.91 -50.16 -5.83
N ARG A 7 -17.09 -50.33 -7.14
CA ARG A 7 -16.35 -49.59 -8.17
C ARG A 7 -16.85 -48.18 -8.48
N HIS A 8 -18.06 -47.81 -8.03
CA HIS A 8 -18.65 -46.50 -8.34
C HIS A 8 -18.50 -45.47 -7.21
N PHE A 9 -18.01 -45.86 -6.03
CA PHE A 9 -17.87 -44.94 -4.90
C PHE A 9 -16.56 -44.13 -4.92
N LEU A 10 -15.56 -44.59 -5.69
CA LEU A 10 -14.24 -43.95 -5.79
C LEU A 10 -14.17 -42.86 -6.88
N ALA A 11 -15.13 -42.80 -7.81
CA ALA A 11 -15.09 -41.85 -8.93
C ALA A 11 -15.66 -40.46 -8.60
N VAL A 12 -16.38 -40.30 -7.49
CA VAL A 12 -17.04 -39.03 -7.11
C VAL A 12 -16.21 -38.23 -6.10
N PHE A 13 -15.24 -38.84 -5.43
CA PHE A 13 -14.41 -38.15 -4.43
C PHE A 13 -13.24 -37.35 -5.04
N PHE A 14 -13.01 -37.46 -6.35
CA PHE A 14 -11.84 -36.86 -7.02
C PHE A 14 -12.11 -35.47 -7.64
N LEU A 15 -13.34 -34.93 -7.52
CA LEU A 15 -13.71 -33.64 -8.14
C LEU A 15 -13.82 -32.47 -7.15
N PHE A 16 -13.39 -32.66 -5.91
CA PHE A 16 -13.36 -31.61 -4.87
C PHE A 16 -11.94 -31.40 -4.32
N SER A 17 -10.93 -31.50 -5.19
CA SER A 17 -9.65 -30.84 -4.91
C SER A 17 -9.84 -29.35 -5.19
N VAL A 18 -10.48 -28.65 -4.25
CA VAL A 18 -10.40 -27.19 -4.17
C VAL A 18 -8.90 -26.89 -4.08
N PHE A 19 -8.34 -26.39 -5.18
CA PHE A 19 -7.02 -25.78 -5.19
C PHE A 19 -7.11 -24.58 -4.23
N LEU A 20 -6.75 -24.81 -2.96
CA LEU A 20 -6.32 -23.75 -2.07
C LEU A 20 -5.00 -23.24 -2.67
N LEU A 21 -5.10 -22.27 -3.58
CA LEU A 21 -3.95 -21.49 -3.97
C LEU A 21 -3.45 -20.82 -2.69
N PRO A 22 -2.21 -21.08 -2.24
CA PRO A 22 -1.65 -20.31 -1.16
C PRO A 22 -1.59 -18.86 -1.66
N VAL A 23 -2.38 -17.96 -1.06
CA VAL A 23 -2.10 -16.54 -1.13
C VAL A 23 -0.71 -16.39 -0.51
N ALA A 24 0.28 -16.09 -1.33
CA ALA A 24 1.66 -16.08 -0.90
C ALA A 24 1.89 -14.83 -0.07
N ALA A 25 2.34 -14.97 1.18
CA ALA A 25 2.74 -13.84 2.02
C ALA A 25 3.86 -12.97 1.41
N ASP A 26 4.50 -13.45 0.32
CA ASP A 26 5.48 -12.72 -0.48
C ASP A 26 4.84 -11.53 -1.25
N ASP A 27 3.53 -11.59 -1.50
CA ASP A 27 2.84 -10.59 -2.30
C ASP A 27 2.80 -9.20 -1.65
N LEU A 28 2.94 -9.10 -0.31
CA LEU A 28 3.01 -7.82 0.40
C LEU A 28 4.44 -7.29 0.58
N VAL A 29 5.47 -8.07 0.26
CA VAL A 29 6.88 -7.67 0.45
C VAL A 29 7.37 -6.87 -0.76
N ILE A 30 7.75 -5.61 -0.59
CA ILE A 30 8.33 -4.82 -1.68
C ILE A 30 9.81 -5.22 -1.86
N GLN A 31 10.16 -5.76 -3.03
CA GLN A 31 11.51 -6.18 -3.37
C GLN A 31 12.28 -5.10 -4.15
N SER A 32 13.60 -5.28 -4.27
CA SER A 32 14.40 -4.43 -5.16
C SER A 32 13.89 -4.57 -6.60
N GLY A 33 13.51 -3.45 -7.23
CA GLY A 33 12.91 -3.42 -8.56
C GLY A 33 11.38 -3.34 -8.58
N ASP A 34 10.71 -3.48 -7.42
CA ASP A 34 9.26 -3.26 -7.31
C ASP A 34 8.90 -1.78 -7.11
N ALA A 35 9.88 -0.89 -6.93
CA ALA A 35 9.63 0.53 -6.77
C ALA A 35 10.75 1.37 -7.40
N TYR A 36 10.39 2.55 -7.88
CA TYR A 36 11.32 3.56 -8.34
C TYR A 36 10.77 4.96 -8.07
N ILE A 37 11.66 5.96 -8.09
CA ILE A 37 11.29 7.36 -7.99
C ILE A 37 11.68 8.12 -9.26
N GLU A 38 10.89 9.10 -9.62
CA GLU A 38 11.22 10.09 -10.65
C GLU A 38 10.92 11.51 -10.14
N LEU A 39 11.46 12.51 -10.83
CA LEU A 39 11.09 13.91 -10.56
C LEU A 39 9.61 14.08 -10.88
N GLY A 40 8.85 14.59 -9.91
CA GLY A 40 7.42 14.81 -10.12
C GLY A 40 7.16 15.96 -11.09
N ASP A 41 5.95 15.97 -11.66
CA ASP A 41 5.55 16.94 -12.70
C ASP A 41 5.63 18.41 -12.26
N SER A 42 5.61 18.69 -10.95
CA SER A 42 5.58 20.04 -10.39
C SER A 42 6.94 20.62 -9.98
N ASP A 43 8.06 19.91 -10.19
CA ASP A 43 9.41 20.26 -9.66
C ASP A 43 9.48 20.44 -8.11
N GLU A 44 8.40 20.14 -7.38
CA GLU A 44 8.26 20.34 -5.93
C GLU A 44 8.35 19.04 -5.11
N GLY A 45 8.77 17.96 -5.75
CA GLY A 45 8.87 16.64 -5.13
C GLY A 45 9.21 15.54 -6.12
N PHE A 46 8.95 14.31 -5.67
CA PHE A 46 9.19 13.09 -6.44
C PHE A 46 7.90 12.29 -6.58
N ASP A 47 7.70 11.67 -7.73
CA ASP A 47 6.71 10.59 -7.84
C ASP A 47 7.37 9.26 -7.48
N LEU A 48 6.80 8.59 -6.48
CA LEU A 48 7.14 7.23 -6.10
C LEU A 48 6.14 6.27 -6.73
N TYR A 49 6.65 5.39 -7.58
CA TYR A 49 5.87 4.29 -8.13
C TYR A 49 6.20 3.00 -7.41
N ILE A 50 5.16 2.24 -7.05
CA ILE A 50 5.28 0.93 -6.40
C ILE A 50 4.43 -0.07 -7.18
N LYS A 51 5.04 -1.16 -7.61
CA LYS A 51 4.40 -2.19 -8.42
C LYS A 51 3.19 -2.79 -7.70
N ALA A 52 2.06 -2.84 -8.39
CA ALA A 52 0.89 -3.57 -7.93
C ALA A 52 1.14 -5.07 -8.05
N LYS A 53 0.76 -5.81 -7.01
CA LYS A 53 0.92 -7.27 -6.94
C LYS A 53 -0.41 -7.92 -6.53
N PRO A 54 -0.64 -9.20 -6.89
CA PRO A 54 -1.83 -9.91 -6.42
C PRO A 54 -1.97 -9.81 -4.91
N GLY A 55 -3.13 -9.43 -4.38
CA GLY A 55 -3.32 -9.33 -2.93
C GLY A 55 -2.79 -8.06 -2.28
N LEU A 56 -1.91 -7.28 -2.92
CA LEU A 56 -1.58 -5.92 -2.49
C LEU A 56 -2.76 -5.01 -2.88
N ARG A 57 -3.38 -4.34 -1.91
CA ARG A 57 -4.53 -3.46 -2.12
C ARG A 57 -4.23 -1.99 -1.90
N SER A 58 -3.29 -1.68 -1.02
CA SER A 58 -2.85 -0.30 -0.82
C SER A 58 -1.43 -0.21 -0.27
N VAL A 59 -0.85 0.96 -0.46
CA VAL A 59 0.47 1.35 0.02
C VAL A 59 0.35 2.63 0.86
N LEU A 60 1.19 2.75 1.88
CA LEU A 60 1.24 3.92 2.77
C LEU A 60 2.69 4.27 3.10
N ILE A 61 3.05 5.54 2.96
CA ILE A 61 4.36 6.03 3.37
C ILE A 61 4.28 6.47 4.84
N THR A 62 5.20 5.92 5.62
CA THR A 62 5.30 6.21 7.06
C THR A 62 6.67 6.77 7.40
N GLU A 63 6.71 7.45 8.53
CA GLU A 63 7.96 7.98 9.06
C GLU A 63 8.95 6.88 9.47
N SER A 64 10.24 7.21 9.39
CA SER A 64 11.35 6.27 9.48
C SER A 64 11.91 6.09 10.89
N THR A 65 11.34 6.79 11.88
CA THR A 65 11.67 6.64 13.30
C THR A 65 11.03 5.36 13.82
N ALA A 66 11.60 4.21 13.46
CA ALA A 66 11.27 2.97 14.12
C ALA A 66 11.72 3.08 15.58
N ASP A 67 10.79 2.97 16.53
CA ASP A 67 11.16 2.68 17.92
C ASP A 67 11.96 1.36 17.91
N PRO A 68 13.22 1.34 18.35
CA PRO A 68 14.03 0.12 18.40
C PRO A 68 13.37 -1.01 19.21
N GLU A 69 12.50 -0.65 20.16
CA GLU A 69 11.72 -1.59 20.98
C GLU A 69 10.33 -1.90 20.41
N LYS A 70 9.97 -1.30 19.25
CA LYS A 70 8.67 -1.42 18.56
C LYS A 70 7.45 -1.09 19.43
N ARG A 71 7.59 -0.20 20.42
CA ARG A 71 6.49 0.18 21.32
C ARG A 71 5.68 1.35 20.81
N ALA A 72 6.27 2.21 19.97
CA ALA A 72 5.58 3.34 19.35
C ALA A 72 5.18 3.03 17.91
N ASP A 73 3.95 3.44 17.55
CA ASP A 73 3.44 3.38 16.19
C ASP A 73 4.16 4.41 15.30
N SER A 74 4.44 4.01 14.05
CA SER A 74 4.88 4.95 13.03
C SER A 74 3.69 5.70 12.47
N PHE A 75 3.80 7.02 12.38
CA PHE A 75 2.77 7.84 11.76
C PHE A 75 2.86 7.79 10.24
N ALA A 76 1.70 7.82 9.60
CA ALA A 76 1.58 8.13 8.19
C ALA A 76 2.11 9.54 7.91
N PHE A 77 2.87 9.67 6.82
CA PHE A 77 3.19 10.99 6.29
C PHE A 77 1.99 11.59 5.55
N ARG A 78 1.96 12.92 5.56
CA ARG A 78 1.04 13.74 4.79
C ARG A 78 1.81 14.82 4.06
N ALA A 79 1.36 15.18 2.87
CA ALA A 79 1.80 16.38 2.20
C ALA A 79 1.37 17.61 3.02
N TRP A 80 2.25 18.61 3.09
CA TRP A 80 1.95 19.88 3.75
C TRP A 80 0.88 20.66 2.97
N ASP A 81 1.08 20.77 1.66
CA ASP A 81 0.16 21.43 0.74
C ASP A 81 -0.62 20.43 -0.10
N TYR A 82 -1.76 20.89 -0.62
CA TYR A 82 -2.58 20.11 -1.55
C TYR A 82 -1.81 19.80 -2.83
N ASN A 83 -1.95 18.58 -3.30
CA ASN A 83 -1.61 18.15 -4.65
C ASN A 83 -2.67 17.14 -5.09
N SER A 84 -2.96 17.06 -6.39
CA SER A 84 -4.04 16.20 -6.90
C SER A 84 -3.77 14.71 -6.66
N ILE A 85 -2.50 14.28 -6.67
CA ILE A 85 -2.13 12.86 -6.51
C ILE A 85 -2.52 12.35 -5.13
N ASN A 86 -2.09 13.03 -4.06
CA ASN A 86 -2.41 12.60 -2.69
C ASN A 86 -3.77 13.13 -2.20
N GLY A 87 -4.18 14.31 -2.69
CA GLY A 87 -5.36 15.01 -2.21
C GLY A 87 -6.67 14.44 -2.72
N ASP A 88 -6.66 13.95 -3.96
CA ASP A 88 -7.85 13.37 -4.60
C ASP A 88 -7.96 11.85 -4.40
N GLU A 89 -6.97 11.23 -3.75
CA GLU A 89 -7.00 9.79 -3.50
C GLU A 89 -8.19 9.40 -2.61
N LYS A 90 -8.94 8.42 -3.11
CA LYS A 90 -10.19 7.99 -2.48
C LYS A 90 -9.87 7.11 -1.28
N ARG A 91 -10.18 7.62 -0.08
CA ARG A 91 -9.97 6.89 1.16
C ARG A 91 -11.23 6.17 1.60
N ILE A 92 -11.13 4.87 1.86
CA ILE A 92 -12.20 4.07 2.46
C ILE A 92 -11.81 3.72 3.89
N LEU A 93 -12.70 4.01 4.84
CA LEU A 93 -12.60 3.56 6.23
C LEU A 93 -13.92 2.86 6.59
N ASP A 94 -13.82 1.61 7.05
CA ASP A 94 -14.99 0.79 7.43
C ASP A 94 -16.08 0.70 6.33
N GLY A 95 -15.66 0.68 5.06
CA GLY A 95 -16.57 0.58 3.91
C GLY A 95 -17.24 1.89 3.50
N ALA A 96 -16.94 3.00 4.16
CA ALA A 96 -17.40 4.33 3.79
C ALA A 96 -16.26 5.17 3.21
N PHE A 97 -16.56 5.97 2.18
CA PHE A 97 -15.61 6.99 1.72
C PHE A 97 -15.45 8.06 2.79
N LEU A 98 -14.21 8.45 3.05
CA LEU A 98 -13.91 9.58 3.91
C LEU A 98 -14.13 10.87 3.11
N GLU A 99 -15.24 11.56 3.34
CA GLU A 99 -15.43 12.94 2.89
C GLU A 99 -14.52 13.84 3.75
N SER A 100 -13.48 14.41 3.15
CA SER A 100 -12.47 15.14 3.92
C SER A 100 -12.93 16.57 4.24
N GLU A 101 -13.55 16.78 5.40
CA GLU A 101 -13.68 18.14 5.96
C GLU A 101 -12.35 18.68 6.52
N SER A 102 -11.41 17.77 6.81
CA SER A 102 -10.02 18.10 7.13
C SER A 102 -9.11 17.45 6.10
N SER A 103 -8.51 18.29 5.26
CA SER A 103 -7.73 17.94 4.08
C SER A 103 -6.37 17.34 4.45
N LEU A 104 -6.37 16.21 5.16
CA LEU A 104 -5.17 15.46 5.46
C LEU A 104 -4.73 14.69 4.20
N TYR A 105 -3.74 15.24 3.50
CA TYR A 105 -3.20 14.72 2.24
C TYR A 105 -2.23 13.57 2.49
N PHE A 106 -2.74 12.43 2.93
CA PHE A 106 -1.91 11.26 3.24
C PHE A 106 -1.14 10.78 2.02
N LEU A 107 0.12 10.38 2.23
CA LEU A 107 0.91 9.68 1.22
C LEU A 107 0.48 8.20 1.21
N LEU A 108 -0.71 7.96 0.66
CA LEU A 108 -1.36 6.67 0.53
C LEU A 108 -1.89 6.55 -0.89
N ASP A 109 -1.88 5.33 -1.41
CA ASP A 109 -2.57 5.02 -2.65
C ASP A 109 -3.16 3.60 -2.59
N SER A 110 -4.38 3.47 -3.07
CA SER A 110 -5.17 2.24 -3.18
C SER A 110 -5.71 1.99 -4.60
N SER A 111 -5.38 2.87 -5.54
CA SER A 111 -5.93 2.93 -6.89
C SER A 111 -4.81 2.80 -7.93
N PRO A 112 -4.28 1.58 -8.18
CA PRO A 112 -3.14 1.42 -9.08
C PRO A 112 -3.50 1.83 -10.52
N GLU A 113 -2.56 2.49 -11.17
CA GLU A 113 -2.65 2.97 -12.54
C GLU A 113 -1.64 2.27 -13.47
N GLU A 114 -1.83 2.41 -14.78
CA GLU A 114 -0.89 1.89 -15.76
C GLU A 114 0.45 2.65 -15.66
N ASN A 115 1.54 1.90 -15.67
CA ASN A 115 2.91 2.40 -15.57
C ASN A 115 3.80 1.71 -16.60
N GLU A 116 4.65 2.49 -17.27
CA GLU A 116 5.46 2.02 -18.40
C GLU A 116 6.47 0.92 -18.01
N LEU A 117 7.01 0.96 -16.79
CA LEU A 117 8.06 0.04 -16.34
C LEU A 117 7.52 -1.13 -15.52
N LEU A 118 6.48 -0.89 -14.71
CA LEU A 118 5.97 -1.83 -13.72
C LEU A 118 4.66 -2.52 -14.13
N GLY A 119 4.02 -2.08 -15.23
CA GLY A 119 2.71 -2.56 -15.66
C GLY A 119 1.59 -1.85 -14.91
N MET A 120 1.15 -2.38 -13.78
CA MET A 120 0.25 -1.68 -12.86
C MET A 120 1.05 -1.22 -11.65
N ALA A 121 0.90 0.03 -11.23
CA ALA A 121 1.61 0.59 -10.09
C ALA A 121 0.74 1.57 -9.31
N TYR A 122 1.00 1.65 -8.02
CA TYR A 122 0.56 2.76 -7.18
C TYR A 122 1.47 3.96 -7.42
N ARG A 123 0.91 5.16 -7.42
CA ARG A 123 1.63 6.43 -7.56
C ARG A 123 1.38 7.30 -6.34
N ILE A 124 2.45 7.67 -5.64
CA ILE A 124 2.41 8.60 -4.51
C ILE A 124 3.34 9.76 -4.80
N PHE A 125 2.82 10.97 -4.70
CA PHE A 125 3.66 12.17 -4.79
C PHE A 125 4.30 12.47 -3.42
N ILE A 126 5.61 12.60 -3.40
CA ILE A 126 6.41 12.90 -2.20
C ILE A 126 6.92 14.34 -2.32
N PRO A 127 6.21 15.33 -1.77
CA PRO A 127 6.69 16.70 -1.75
C PRO A 127 7.93 16.84 -0.86
N PHE A 128 8.71 17.89 -1.08
CA PHE A 128 9.88 18.19 -0.25
C PHE A 128 9.52 18.48 1.21
N GLN A 129 8.26 18.82 1.51
CA GLN A 129 7.79 19.07 2.87
C GLN A 129 6.68 18.10 3.27
N LEU A 130 6.98 17.26 4.26
CA LEU A 130 6.05 16.29 4.83
C LEU A 130 5.72 16.64 6.28
N THR A 131 4.52 16.26 6.72
CA THR A 131 4.13 16.29 8.14
C THR A 131 3.64 14.91 8.60
N TYR A 132 3.78 14.63 9.89
CA TYR A 132 3.26 13.42 10.52
C TYR A 132 2.73 13.73 11.92
N GLY A 133 1.88 12.84 12.45
CA GLY A 133 1.35 12.95 13.80
C GLY A 133 0.18 13.91 13.95
N TYR A 134 -0.15 14.24 15.20
CA TYR A 134 -1.27 15.14 15.56
C TYR A 134 -0.91 15.99 16.79
N PRO A 135 -1.51 17.20 16.96
CA PRO A 135 -1.15 18.14 18.03
C PRO A 135 -1.31 17.61 19.47
N TRP A 136 -2.18 16.61 19.66
CA TRP A 136 -2.40 15.94 20.94
C TRP A 136 -1.50 14.70 21.14
N SER A 137 -0.51 14.51 20.28
CA SER A 137 0.41 13.37 20.26
C SER A 137 1.81 13.80 19.77
N ARG A 138 2.69 12.83 19.49
CA ARG A 138 3.94 13.13 18.76
C ARG A 138 3.59 13.59 17.35
N GLU A 139 4.14 14.73 16.96
CA GLU A 139 4.03 15.28 15.61
C GLU A 139 5.34 15.91 15.14
N GLY A 140 5.44 16.17 13.84
CA GLY A 140 6.60 16.84 13.27
C GLY A 140 6.48 17.15 11.78
N GLN A 141 7.52 17.82 11.30
CA GLN A 141 7.74 18.10 9.88
C GLN A 141 9.06 17.46 9.46
N VAL A 142 9.13 17.01 8.20
CA VAL A 142 10.32 16.42 7.59
C VAL A 142 10.55 17.08 6.24
N GLU A 143 11.80 17.48 6.02
CA GLU A 143 12.24 17.93 4.71
C GLU A 143 12.86 16.75 3.93
N VAL A 144 12.37 16.49 2.72
CA VAL A 144 12.81 15.38 1.88
C VAL A 144 13.93 15.88 0.96
N HIS A 145 15.09 15.25 1.09
CA HIS A 145 16.28 15.50 0.29
C HIS A 145 16.91 14.18 -0.15
N GLN A 146 17.95 14.28 -0.97
CA GLN A 146 18.77 13.11 -1.27
C GLN A 146 19.33 12.50 0.03
N GLY A 147 19.09 11.19 0.22
CA GLY A 147 19.51 10.45 1.41
C GLY A 147 18.44 10.39 2.51
N THR A 148 17.27 11.01 2.33
CA THR A 148 16.12 10.80 3.20
C THR A 148 15.59 9.36 3.05
N TRP A 149 15.41 8.67 4.17
CA TRP A 149 14.81 7.34 4.20
C TRP A 149 13.33 7.44 4.48
N LEU A 150 12.51 6.69 3.72
CA LEU A 150 11.06 6.59 3.88
C LEU A 150 10.66 5.13 4.01
N ASN A 151 9.65 4.84 4.82
CA ASN A 151 9.13 3.48 5.00
C ASN A 151 7.87 3.26 4.17
N ILE A 152 7.84 2.20 3.37
CA ILE A 152 6.63 1.74 2.66
C ILE A 152 5.96 0.66 3.51
N ARG A 153 4.66 0.86 3.80
CA ARG A 153 3.78 -0.17 4.37
C ARG A 153 2.78 -0.62 3.32
N THR A 154 2.48 -1.91 3.32
CA THR A 154 1.62 -2.59 2.35
C THR A 154 0.44 -3.26 3.06
N PHE A 155 -0.72 -3.31 2.41
CA PHE A 155 -1.96 -3.85 2.97
C PHE A 155 -2.69 -4.74 1.96
N GLU A 156 -3.48 -5.70 2.47
CA GLU A 156 -4.25 -6.69 1.71
C GLU A 156 -5.77 -6.46 1.68
#